data_AF-A0A0Q4KH09-F1
#
_entry.id   AF-A0A0Q4KH09-F1
#
_cell.length_a   1.000
_cell.length_b   1.000
_cell.length_c   1.000
_cell.angle_alpha   90.00
_cell.angle_beta   90.00
_cell.angle_gamma   90.00
#
_symmetry.space_group_name_H-M   'P 1'
#
loop_
_entity.id
_entity.type
_entity.pdbx_description
1 polymer ?
#
loop_
_entity_poly.entity_id
_entity_poly.type
_entity_poly.pdbx_seq_one_letter_code
_entity_poly.pdbx_strand_id
1 'polypeptide(L)'
;MSGSGDTRRSVVTRQALRNVLNRLGTSVAEAEISSRNVAVVMVTGTLPASANVGDKIDATIASIGDARSLAGGTLVMTPLLGPDGKPYALAQGPLLVGGHRFDSQLNREQRNYPTSAILEGGATIEAAVDSAILKANGELSFLLSDPSFATAERIAAGITRRFGPGIAWARNADEVRVRYVGPPTGLTGFLDALEGVTVEPASQRRVVINERTGTVVAGGDVTISPVVIAQGDIKVSVVQDVAASQPDFYSGFASDVVQSGGGVRSLVVTNTRLDVAQGVGDRAFRFPSTTIADLVQGLSRARVDTQRMIGILQAIKTAGALHADLVVK
;
A
#
# COMPACT_ATOMS: atom_id res chain seq x y z
N MET A 1 -31.48 12.20 -21.80
CA MET A 1 -31.44 10.73 -21.75
C MET A 1 -32.07 10.01 -22.96
N SER A 2 -32.63 10.66 -23.99
CA SER A 2 -33.00 10.02 -25.28
C SER A 2 -33.75 8.66 -25.22
N GLY A 3 -34.60 8.45 -24.21
CA GLY A 3 -35.34 7.19 -24.01
C GLY A 3 -34.55 6.02 -23.41
N SER A 4 -33.36 6.25 -22.85
CA SER A 4 -32.49 5.23 -22.26
C SER A 4 -32.59 5.08 -20.73
N GLY A 5 -33.53 5.76 -20.08
CA GLY A 5 -33.82 5.61 -18.65
C GLY A 5 -34.50 4.28 -18.32
N ASP A 6 -35.01 4.18 -17.11
CA ASP A 6 -35.70 2.99 -16.60
C ASP A 6 -36.95 2.66 -17.42
N THR A 7 -37.32 1.38 -17.45
CA THR A 7 -38.53 0.94 -18.14
C THR A 7 -39.76 1.45 -17.40
N ARG A 8 -40.84 1.72 -18.14
CA ARG A 8 -42.16 2.14 -17.60
C ARG A 8 -42.75 1.20 -16.54
N ARG A 9 -42.25 -0.03 -16.45
CA ARG A 9 -42.66 -1.06 -15.48
C ARG A 9 -41.96 -0.90 -14.12
N SER A 10 -40.90 -0.09 -14.03
CA SER A 10 -40.16 0.15 -12.79
C SER A 10 -41.02 0.92 -11.78
N VAL A 11 -41.54 0.20 -10.79
CA VAL A 11 -42.37 0.76 -9.70
C VAL A 11 -41.57 1.79 -8.91
N VAL A 12 -40.29 1.51 -8.64
CA VAL A 12 -39.40 2.41 -7.89
C VAL A 12 -39.26 3.76 -8.60
N THR A 13 -39.10 3.76 -9.93
CA THR A 13 -38.97 4.99 -10.73
C THR A 13 -40.23 5.83 -10.69
N ARG A 14 -41.41 5.22 -10.85
CA ARG A 14 -42.68 5.95 -10.81
C ARG A 14 -42.92 6.55 -9.44
N GLN A 15 -42.65 5.79 -8.38
CA GLN A 15 -42.80 6.27 -7.00
C GLN A 15 -41.84 7.43 -6.69
N ALA A 16 -40.56 7.32 -7.09
CA ALA A 16 -39.58 8.38 -6.90
C ALA A 16 -39.97 9.66 -7.67
N LEU A 17 -40.37 9.53 -8.93
CA LEU A 17 -40.81 10.65 -9.75
C LEU A 17 -42.07 11.32 -9.19
N ARG A 18 -43.03 10.53 -8.70
CA ARG A 18 -44.22 11.04 -8.00
C ARG A 18 -43.83 11.89 -6.78
N ASN A 19 -42.91 11.39 -5.96
CA ASN A 19 -42.44 12.13 -4.78
C ASN A 19 -41.76 13.45 -5.13
N VAL A 20 -40.98 13.49 -6.21
CA VAL A 20 -40.35 14.71 -6.71
C VAL A 20 -41.41 15.70 -7.24
N LEU A 21 -42.35 15.24 -8.07
CA LEU A 21 -43.41 16.10 -8.62
C LEU A 21 -44.34 16.66 -7.53
N ASN A 22 -44.67 15.84 -6.52
CA ASN A 22 -45.44 16.29 -5.36
C ASN A 22 -44.69 17.38 -4.57
N ARG A 23 -43.37 17.27 -4.40
CA ARG A 23 -42.55 18.33 -3.76
C ARG A 23 -42.53 19.64 -4.57
N LEU A 24 -42.74 19.56 -5.88
CA LEU A 24 -42.86 20.72 -6.78
C LEU A 24 -44.31 21.25 -6.87
N GLY A 25 -45.24 20.74 -6.05
CA GLY A 25 -46.63 21.21 -5.99
C GLY A 25 -47.55 20.61 -7.04
N THR A 26 -47.11 19.62 -7.81
CA THR A 26 -47.97 18.92 -8.79
C THR A 26 -48.37 17.56 -8.22
N SER A 27 -49.67 17.37 -7.99
CA SER A 27 -50.19 16.06 -7.60
C SER A 27 -50.45 15.21 -8.84
N VAL A 28 -49.73 14.10 -8.96
CA VAL A 28 -49.84 13.16 -10.10
C VAL A 28 -50.06 11.75 -9.55
N ALA A 29 -51.00 11.00 -10.11
CA ALA A 29 -51.20 9.61 -9.73
C ALA A 29 -50.08 8.74 -10.31
N GLU A 30 -49.64 7.69 -9.59
CA GLU A 30 -48.55 6.83 -10.07
C GLU A 30 -48.84 6.20 -11.45
N ALA A 31 -50.11 5.88 -11.72
CA ALA A 31 -50.57 5.30 -12.98
C ALA A 31 -50.42 6.25 -14.19
N GLU A 32 -50.35 7.55 -13.95
CA GLU A 32 -50.19 8.58 -14.98
C GLU A 32 -48.71 8.81 -15.35
N ILE A 33 -47.79 8.27 -14.55
CA ILE A 33 -46.35 8.45 -14.72
C ILE A 33 -45.80 7.37 -15.67
N SER A 34 -45.54 7.79 -16.91
CA SER A 34 -44.93 6.94 -17.95
C SER A 34 -43.75 7.65 -18.61
N SER A 35 -42.54 7.39 -18.12
CA SER A 35 -41.31 7.98 -18.67
C SER A 35 -40.27 6.90 -19.00
N ARG A 36 -39.49 7.15 -20.06
CA ARG A 36 -38.24 6.44 -20.38
C ARG A 36 -37.02 7.38 -20.30
N ASN A 37 -37.20 8.56 -19.73
CA ASN A 37 -36.17 9.61 -19.61
C ASN A 37 -35.76 9.87 -18.15
N VAL A 38 -36.12 8.97 -17.25
CA VAL A 38 -35.80 9.04 -15.82
C VAL A 38 -35.14 7.72 -15.43
N ALA A 39 -34.12 7.80 -14.60
CA ALA A 39 -33.43 6.65 -14.04
C ALA A 39 -33.29 6.82 -12.53
N VAL A 40 -33.50 5.75 -11.78
CA VAL A 40 -33.19 5.68 -10.36
C VAL A 40 -31.73 5.31 -10.21
N VAL A 41 -31.00 6.14 -9.47
CA VAL A 41 -29.55 6.04 -9.35
C VAL A 41 -29.11 6.00 -7.89
N MET A 42 -27.99 5.34 -7.63
CA MET A 42 -27.20 5.46 -6.42
C MET A 42 -26.17 6.55 -6.64
N VAL A 43 -25.99 7.41 -5.65
CA VAL A 43 -24.95 8.44 -5.66
C VAL A 43 -24.03 8.18 -4.49
N THR A 44 -22.74 8.04 -4.75
CA THR A 44 -21.70 7.85 -3.74
C THR A 44 -20.63 8.92 -3.91
N GLY A 45 -20.13 9.45 -2.79
CA GLY A 45 -19.05 10.43 -2.77
C GLY A 45 -18.08 10.11 -1.64
N THR A 46 -16.82 10.45 -1.84
CA THR A 46 -15.78 10.31 -0.82
C THR A 46 -15.59 11.66 -0.15
N LEU A 47 -15.88 11.74 1.15
CA LEU A 47 -15.73 12.96 1.93
C LEU A 47 -14.29 13.08 2.46
N PRO A 48 -13.52 14.11 2.06
CA PRO A 48 -12.17 14.31 2.58
C PRO A 48 -12.18 14.65 4.08
N ALA A 49 -11.10 14.32 4.79
CA ALA A 49 -10.99 14.59 6.24
C ALA A 49 -10.88 16.09 6.57
N SER A 50 -10.36 16.90 5.65
CA SER A 50 -10.14 18.35 5.78
C SER A 50 -11.19 19.18 5.05
N ALA A 51 -12.37 18.63 4.81
CA ALA A 51 -13.36 19.25 3.95
C ALA A 51 -14.18 20.33 4.68
N ASN A 52 -14.32 21.48 4.04
CA ASN A 52 -15.01 22.65 4.58
C ASN A 52 -16.40 22.81 3.96
N VAL A 53 -17.27 23.55 4.64
CA VAL A 53 -18.58 23.93 4.08
C VAL A 53 -18.36 24.77 2.81
N GLY A 54 -19.02 24.39 1.73
CA GLY A 54 -18.88 25.01 0.41
C GLY A 54 -17.85 24.34 -0.50
N ASP A 55 -17.00 23.45 0.01
CA ASP A 55 -16.07 22.68 -0.83
C ASP A 55 -16.85 21.79 -1.79
N LYS A 56 -16.29 21.64 -3.00
CA LYS A 56 -16.85 20.81 -4.06
C LYS A 56 -16.10 19.48 -4.12
N ILE A 57 -16.85 18.38 -4.12
CA ILE A 57 -16.33 17.03 -4.28
C ILE A 57 -16.99 16.34 -5.46
N ASP A 58 -16.28 15.34 -5.98
CA ASP A 58 -16.80 14.47 -7.02
C ASP A 58 -17.73 13.43 -6.42
N ALA A 59 -18.74 13.04 -7.21
CA ALA A 59 -19.62 11.93 -6.88
C ALA A 59 -19.66 10.93 -8.04
N THR A 60 -19.74 9.65 -7.71
CA THR A 60 -19.99 8.57 -8.65
C THR A 60 -21.47 8.22 -8.63
N ILE A 61 -22.07 8.06 -9.80
CA ILE A 61 -23.47 7.76 -9.99
C ILE A 61 -23.58 6.44 -10.72
N ALA A 62 -24.37 5.51 -10.17
CA ALA A 62 -24.65 4.23 -10.80
C ALA A 62 -26.16 4.00 -10.88
N SER A 63 -26.65 3.49 -12.01
CA SER A 63 -28.06 3.08 -12.11
C SER A 63 -28.35 1.94 -11.12
N ILE A 64 -29.41 2.08 -10.33
CA ILE A 64 -29.99 0.97 -9.53
C ILE A 64 -31.10 0.28 -10.33
N GLY A 65 -31.79 1.05 -11.18
CA GLY A 65 -32.86 0.55 -12.03
C GLY A 65 -32.35 -0.16 -13.29
N ASP A 66 -33.26 -0.36 -14.23
CA ASP A 66 -33.04 -1.03 -15.50
C ASP A 66 -32.72 -0.07 -16.67
N ALA A 67 -32.21 1.13 -16.35
CA ALA A 67 -31.77 2.11 -17.32
C ALA A 67 -30.66 1.56 -18.22
N ARG A 68 -30.75 1.87 -19.51
CA ARG A 68 -29.77 1.46 -20.53
C ARG A 68 -28.58 2.41 -20.61
N SER A 69 -28.76 3.68 -20.27
CA SER A 69 -27.68 4.67 -20.21
C SER A 69 -28.06 5.88 -19.38
N LEU A 70 -27.09 6.42 -18.64
CA LEU A 70 -27.17 7.70 -17.91
C LEU A 70 -26.75 8.91 -18.76
N ALA A 71 -26.37 8.70 -20.03
CA ALA A 71 -25.81 9.75 -20.87
C ALA A 71 -26.83 10.88 -21.15
N GLY A 72 -26.37 12.12 -21.02
CA GLY A 72 -27.22 13.31 -21.13
C GLY A 72 -28.34 13.34 -20.07
N GLY A 73 -28.11 12.73 -18.91
CA GLY A 73 -28.91 12.89 -17.71
C GLY A 73 -28.40 14.04 -16.84
N THR A 74 -29.28 14.57 -15.99
CA THR A 74 -28.95 15.56 -14.96
C THR A 74 -29.41 15.02 -13.62
N LEU A 75 -28.52 15.00 -12.64
CA LEU A 75 -28.84 14.63 -11.28
C LEU A 75 -29.64 15.76 -10.63
N VAL A 76 -30.84 15.41 -10.16
CA VAL A 76 -31.65 16.27 -9.30
C VAL A 76 -31.00 16.34 -7.92
N MET A 77 -31.11 17.49 -7.24
CA MET A 77 -30.54 17.71 -5.91
C MET A 77 -30.77 16.52 -4.97
N THR A 78 -29.67 15.86 -4.61
CA THR A 78 -29.66 14.61 -3.84
C THR A 78 -28.72 14.78 -2.64
N PRO A 79 -29.21 14.66 -1.39
CA PRO A 79 -28.35 14.67 -0.21
C PRO A 79 -27.54 13.39 -0.10
N LEU A 80 -26.24 13.53 0.15
CA LEU A 80 -25.33 12.44 0.49
C LEU A 80 -25.28 12.29 2.01
N LEU A 81 -25.71 11.13 2.47
CA LEU A 81 -25.83 10.81 3.89
C LEU A 81 -24.60 10.06 4.37
N GLY A 82 -24.13 10.38 5.57
CA GLY A 82 -23.13 9.61 6.28
C GLY A 82 -23.69 8.31 6.86
N PRO A 83 -22.84 7.43 7.41
CA PRO A 83 -23.28 6.21 8.11
C PRO A 83 -24.18 6.46 9.32
N ASP A 84 -24.15 7.68 9.87
CA ASP A 84 -25.00 8.17 10.96
C ASP A 84 -26.38 8.67 10.48
N GLY A 85 -26.64 8.66 9.17
CA GLY A 85 -27.87 9.14 8.54
C GLY A 85 -27.97 10.66 8.40
N LYS A 86 -26.92 11.43 8.72
CA LYS A 86 -26.92 12.89 8.58
C LYS A 86 -26.45 13.31 7.18
N PRO A 87 -26.99 14.40 6.61
CA PRO A 87 -26.50 14.93 5.33
C PRO A 87 -25.16 15.65 5.51
N TYR A 88 -24.15 15.24 4.74
CA TYR A 88 -22.83 15.89 4.73
C TYR A 88 -22.59 16.72 3.46
N ALA A 89 -23.17 16.31 2.33
CA ALA A 89 -23.04 17.02 1.06
C ALA A 89 -24.34 16.96 0.25
N LEU A 90 -24.52 17.91 -0.68
CA LEU A 90 -25.61 17.97 -1.64
C LEU A 90 -25.05 17.82 -3.06
N ALA A 91 -25.45 16.75 -3.75
CA ALA A 91 -25.05 16.46 -5.13
C ALA A 91 -26.12 16.90 -6.13
N GLN A 92 -25.74 17.68 -7.15
CA GLN A 92 -26.59 18.07 -8.27
C GLN A 92 -25.78 18.41 -9.52
N GLY A 93 -26.37 18.25 -10.70
CA GLY A 93 -25.77 18.74 -11.93
C GLY A 93 -25.74 17.72 -13.08
N PRO A 94 -25.16 18.11 -14.23
CA PRO A 94 -25.09 17.25 -15.41
C PRO A 94 -24.16 16.05 -15.16
N LEU A 95 -24.58 14.88 -15.65
CA LEU A 95 -23.81 13.64 -15.52
C LEU A 95 -22.84 13.47 -16.69
N LEU A 96 -21.59 13.13 -16.39
CA LEU A 96 -20.60 12.75 -17.37
C LEU A 96 -20.49 11.23 -17.42
N VAL A 97 -20.86 10.63 -18.55
CA VAL A 97 -20.74 9.18 -18.78
C VAL A 97 -19.50 8.91 -19.60
N GLY A 98 -18.67 7.97 -19.14
CA GLY A 98 -17.55 7.45 -19.91
C GLY A 98 -18.06 6.64 -21.10
N GLY A 99 -18.06 7.24 -22.30
CA GLY A 99 -18.14 6.48 -23.55
C GLY A 99 -19.05 7.03 -24.64
N HIS A 100 -18.53 7.03 -25.87
CA HIS A 100 -19.30 7.18 -27.10
C HIS A 100 -19.58 5.80 -27.72
N ARG A 101 -20.83 5.61 -28.16
CA ARG A 101 -21.24 4.43 -28.93
C ARG A 101 -20.84 4.67 -30.39
N PHE A 102 -19.82 3.98 -30.88
CA PHE A 102 -19.57 3.89 -32.32
C PHE A 102 -20.40 2.71 -32.86
N ASP A 103 -21.52 3.00 -33.52
CA ASP A 103 -22.19 1.99 -34.36
C ASP A 103 -21.45 1.96 -35.71
N SER A 104 -20.44 1.11 -35.81
CA SER A 104 -19.88 0.68 -37.10
C SER A 104 -20.46 -0.69 -37.45
N GLN A 105 -20.92 -0.82 -38.69
CA GLN A 105 -22.01 -1.69 -39.15
C GLN A 105 -21.87 -3.22 -38.92
N LEU A 106 -20.81 -3.76 -38.32
CA LEU A 106 -20.65 -5.22 -38.17
C LEU A 106 -19.95 -5.73 -36.89
N ASN A 107 -19.51 -4.88 -35.96
CA ASN A 107 -18.92 -5.35 -34.70
C ASN A 107 -19.26 -4.41 -33.54
N ARG A 108 -20.16 -4.88 -32.66
CA ARG A 108 -20.56 -4.17 -31.45
C ARG A 108 -19.57 -4.48 -30.32
N GLU A 109 -18.37 -3.90 -30.36
CA GLU A 109 -17.49 -3.89 -29.20
C GLU A 109 -17.94 -2.80 -28.21
N GLN A 110 -18.74 -3.18 -27.22
CA GLN A 110 -19.14 -2.28 -26.14
C GLN A 110 -17.99 -2.18 -25.12
N ARG A 111 -17.07 -1.23 -25.33
CA ARG A 111 -15.92 -0.99 -24.42
C ARG A 111 -16.24 -0.17 -23.18
N ASN A 112 -17.49 0.27 -22.99
CA ASN A 112 -17.85 1.25 -21.96
C ASN A 112 -19.11 0.86 -21.18
N TYR A 113 -19.19 1.31 -19.92
CA TYR A 113 -20.32 1.11 -19.00
C TYR A 113 -21.27 2.32 -19.05
N PRO A 114 -22.31 2.33 -19.90
CA PRO A 114 -23.20 3.49 -20.06
C PRO A 114 -24.09 3.77 -18.84
N THR A 115 -24.12 2.85 -17.88
CA THR A 115 -24.95 2.88 -16.65
C THR A 115 -24.22 3.47 -15.44
N SER A 116 -22.96 3.88 -15.61
CA SER A 116 -22.17 4.59 -14.61
C SER A 116 -21.80 5.98 -15.13
N ALA A 117 -21.84 6.97 -14.25
CA ALA A 117 -21.48 8.35 -14.54
C ALA A 117 -20.67 8.94 -13.40
N ILE A 118 -19.88 9.96 -13.71
CA ILE A 118 -19.19 10.79 -12.73
C ILE A 118 -19.83 12.18 -12.76
N LEU A 119 -19.98 12.77 -11.58
CA LEU A 119 -20.36 14.15 -11.38
C LEU A 119 -19.15 14.88 -10.79
N GLU A 120 -18.37 15.52 -11.66
CA GLU A 120 -17.17 16.26 -11.28
C GLU A 120 -17.54 17.58 -10.60
N GLY A 121 -17.09 17.79 -9.35
CA GLY A 121 -17.31 18.98 -8.54
C GLY A 121 -18.79 19.36 -8.35
N GLY A 122 -19.72 18.42 -8.54
CA GLY A 122 -21.16 18.68 -8.45
C GLY A 122 -21.77 18.35 -7.09
N ALA A 123 -20.99 17.82 -6.15
CA ALA A 123 -21.41 17.69 -4.76
C ALA A 123 -20.80 18.82 -3.92
N THR A 124 -21.64 19.62 -3.26
CA THR A 124 -21.23 20.71 -2.37
C THR A 124 -21.37 20.26 -0.93
N ILE A 125 -20.34 20.47 -0.11
CA ILE A 125 -20.34 20.07 1.30
C ILE A 125 -21.15 21.08 2.13
N GLU A 126 -22.08 20.58 2.93
CA GLU A 126 -22.97 21.39 3.79
C GLU A 126 -22.59 21.28 5.27
N ALA A 127 -21.97 20.16 5.68
CA ALA A 127 -21.49 19.95 7.03
C ALA A 127 -19.98 19.75 7.02
N ALA A 128 -19.26 20.61 7.75
CA ALA A 128 -17.84 20.41 7.98
C ALA A 128 -17.62 19.10 8.73
N VAL A 129 -16.62 18.33 8.29
CA VAL A 129 -16.06 17.28 9.12
C VAL A 129 -14.98 17.93 9.95
N ASP A 130 -15.30 18.29 11.19
CA ASP A 130 -14.28 18.70 12.15
C ASP A 130 -13.55 17.44 12.64
N SER A 131 -12.66 16.91 11.80
CA SER A 131 -11.68 15.96 12.26
C SER A 131 -10.65 16.76 13.07
N ALA A 132 -10.97 16.99 14.35
CA ALA A 132 -10.07 17.69 15.25
C ALA A 132 -8.75 16.93 15.31
N ILE A 133 -7.76 17.41 14.56
CA ILE A 133 -6.43 16.79 14.44
C ILE A 133 -5.79 16.74 15.82
N LEU A 134 -5.97 17.82 16.59
CA LEU A 134 -5.54 17.94 17.97
C LEU A 134 -6.64 17.46 18.91
N LYS A 135 -6.36 16.42 19.69
CA LYS A 135 -7.24 15.99 20.77
C LYS A 135 -7.31 17.06 21.85
N ALA A 136 -8.37 17.04 22.66
CA ALA A 136 -8.56 18.00 23.76
C ALA A 136 -7.41 18.04 24.79
N ASN A 137 -6.58 16.99 24.85
CA ASN A 137 -5.38 16.91 25.68
C ASN A 137 -4.10 17.46 25.02
N GLY A 138 -4.20 18.09 23.83
CA GLY A 138 -3.05 18.60 23.10
C GLY A 138 -2.21 17.52 22.40
N GLU A 139 -2.76 16.32 22.19
CA GLU A 139 -2.06 15.22 21.52
C GLU A 139 -2.55 15.00 20.08
N LEU A 140 -1.61 14.79 19.18
CA LEU A 140 -1.76 14.34 17.81
C LEU A 140 -1.43 12.84 17.76
N SER A 141 -2.22 12.07 17.02
CA SER A 141 -1.95 10.64 16.78
C SER A 141 -1.65 10.43 15.30
N PHE A 142 -0.46 9.90 15.01
CA PHE A 142 -0.06 9.48 13.67
C PHE A 142 -0.14 7.97 13.57
N LEU A 143 -0.91 7.48 12.59
CA LEU A 143 -0.97 6.05 12.29
C LEU A 143 -0.05 5.72 11.13
N LEU A 144 0.81 4.72 11.30
CA LEU A 144 1.70 4.21 10.27
C LEU A 144 0.93 3.25 9.36
N SER A 145 1.10 3.39 8.04
CA SER A 145 0.55 2.46 7.06
C SER A 145 1.12 1.04 7.20
N ASP A 146 2.42 0.96 7.54
CA ASP A 146 3.14 -0.30 7.78
C ASP A 146 3.56 -0.38 9.26
N PRO A 147 2.84 -1.17 10.09
CA PRO A 147 3.16 -1.32 11.50
C PRO A 147 4.57 -1.88 11.73
N SER A 148 5.39 -1.19 12.52
CA SER A 148 6.73 -1.61 12.90
C SER A 148 7.19 -0.86 14.15
N PHE A 149 7.45 -1.58 15.24
CA PHE A 149 7.97 -0.98 16.48
C PHE A 149 9.27 -0.20 16.26
N ALA A 150 10.19 -0.75 15.48
CA ALA A 150 11.46 -0.09 15.18
C ALA A 150 11.26 1.19 14.34
N THR A 151 10.30 1.19 13.40
CA THR A 151 9.99 2.39 12.62
C THR A 151 9.30 3.44 13.51
N ALA A 152 8.32 3.05 14.31
CA ALA A 152 7.61 3.95 15.22
C ALA A 152 8.56 4.61 16.22
N GLU A 153 9.49 3.85 16.82
CA GLU A 153 10.54 4.38 17.70
C GLU A 153 11.49 5.35 16.99
N ARG A 154 11.92 5.02 15.77
CA ARG A 154 12.77 5.93 14.96
C ARG A 154 12.05 7.23 14.63
N ILE A 155 10.74 7.17 14.37
CA ILE A 155 9.90 8.35 14.12
C ILE A 155 9.82 9.20 15.38
N ALA A 156 9.43 8.60 16.52
CA ALA A 156 9.36 9.31 17.80
C ALA A 156 10.71 9.96 18.18
N ALA A 157 11.82 9.24 17.98
CA ALA A 157 13.16 9.76 18.20
C ALA A 157 13.53 10.90 17.22
N GLY A 158 13.13 10.80 15.95
CA GLY A 158 13.32 11.85 14.95
C GLY A 158 12.60 13.15 15.31
N ILE A 159 11.34 13.04 15.71
CA ILE A 159 10.53 14.17 16.16
C ILE A 159 11.13 14.77 17.44
N THR A 160 11.49 13.91 18.41
CA THR A 160 12.11 14.34 19.68
C THR A 160 13.43 15.08 19.45
N ARG A 161 14.27 14.65 18.50
CA ARG A 161 15.51 15.37 18.14
C ARG A 161 15.24 16.77 17.58
N ARG A 162 14.17 16.95 16.81
CA ARG A 162 13.85 18.23 16.14
C ARG A 162 13.20 19.24 17.07
N PHE A 163 12.29 18.78 17.93
CA PHE A 163 11.42 19.65 18.73
C PHE A 163 11.75 19.66 20.23
N GLY A 164 12.46 18.65 20.74
CA GLY A 164 12.84 18.54 22.14
C GLY A 164 12.28 17.31 22.86
N PRO A 165 12.76 17.02 24.07
CA PRO A 165 12.37 15.84 24.86
C PRO A 165 10.90 15.86 25.26
N GLY A 166 10.25 14.69 25.26
CA GLY A 166 8.87 14.53 25.74
C GLY A 166 7.77 14.97 24.76
N ILE A 167 8.13 15.36 23.54
CA ILE A 167 7.18 15.79 22.51
C ILE A 167 6.62 14.60 21.73
N ALA A 168 7.36 13.52 21.53
CA ALA A 168 6.86 12.36 20.80
C ALA A 168 7.24 11.04 21.47
N TRP A 169 6.36 10.04 21.37
CA TRP A 169 6.61 8.67 21.81
C TRP A 169 5.80 7.69 20.96
N ALA A 170 6.36 6.50 20.73
CA ALA A 170 5.64 5.40 20.11
C ALA A 170 4.69 4.77 21.14
N ARG A 171 3.40 4.66 20.82
CA ARG A 171 2.43 3.98 21.70
C ARG A 171 2.45 2.47 21.47
N ASN A 172 2.57 2.07 20.21
CA ASN A 172 2.58 0.69 19.71
C ASN A 172 3.24 0.67 18.31
N ALA A 173 3.17 -0.45 17.60
CA ALA A 173 3.83 -0.62 16.30
C ALA A 173 3.28 0.29 15.19
N ASP A 174 2.04 0.76 15.32
CA ASP A 174 1.30 1.50 14.29
C ASP A 174 0.89 2.91 14.71
N GLU A 175 0.99 3.31 15.98
CA GLU A 175 0.63 4.65 16.47
C GLU A 175 1.83 5.36 17.12
N VAL A 176 2.17 6.53 16.59
CA VAL A 176 3.10 7.49 17.21
C VAL A 176 2.29 8.69 17.70
N ARG A 177 2.46 9.05 18.97
CA ARG A 177 1.82 10.22 19.56
C ARG A 177 2.78 11.39 19.64
N VAL A 178 2.26 12.56 19.34
CA VAL A 178 3.00 13.83 19.41
C VAL A 178 2.20 14.83 20.23
N ARG A 179 2.83 15.43 21.22
CA ARG A 179 2.23 16.47 22.05
C ARG A 179 2.57 17.85 21.49
N TYR A 180 1.56 18.64 21.21
CA TYR A 180 1.71 20.04 20.85
C TYR A 180 1.44 20.92 22.07
N VAL A 181 2.42 21.75 22.43
CA VAL A 181 2.31 22.73 23.52
C VAL A 181 2.46 24.12 22.91
N GLY A 182 1.33 24.73 22.58
CA GLY A 182 1.31 26.05 21.95
C GLY A 182 -0.11 26.54 21.67
N PRO A 183 -0.27 27.79 21.19
CA PRO A 183 -1.56 28.32 20.79
C PRO A 183 -2.08 27.59 19.54
N PRO A 184 -3.41 27.45 19.36
CA PRO A 184 -3.99 26.77 18.19
C PRO A 184 -3.55 27.37 16.84
N THR A 185 -3.28 28.67 16.80
CA THR A 185 -2.80 29.39 15.60
C THR A 185 -1.42 28.93 15.12
N GLY A 186 -0.59 28.36 16.00
CA GLY A 186 0.72 27.82 15.66
C GLY A 186 0.70 26.36 15.19
N LEU A 187 -0.45 25.68 15.28
CA LEU A 187 -0.55 24.24 14.99
C LEU A 187 -0.18 23.93 13.54
N THR A 188 -0.64 24.73 12.59
CA THR A 188 -0.33 24.53 11.16
C THR A 188 1.17 24.60 10.89
N GLY A 189 1.87 25.58 11.47
CA GLY A 189 3.33 25.68 11.33
C GLY A 189 4.09 24.57 12.05
N PHE A 190 3.56 24.08 13.17
CA PHE A 190 4.11 22.89 13.83
C PHE A 190 3.94 21.63 12.97
N LEU A 191 2.77 21.44 12.35
CA LEU A 191 2.51 20.31 11.44
C LEU A 191 3.42 20.36 10.21
N ASP A 192 3.58 21.52 9.57
CA ASP A 192 4.52 21.69 8.45
C ASP A 192 5.97 21.34 8.86
N ALA A 193 6.43 21.83 10.01
CA ALA A 193 7.74 21.49 10.52
C ALA A 193 7.87 19.99 10.87
N LEU A 194 6.78 19.35 11.29
CA LEU A 194 6.74 17.92 11.62
C LEU A 194 6.81 17.06 10.37
N GLU A 195 6.12 17.44 9.30
CA GLU A 195 6.20 16.80 7.97
C GLU A 195 7.62 16.87 7.39
N GLY A 196 8.40 17.89 7.74
CA GLY A 196 9.81 18.00 7.38
C GLY A 196 10.76 17.02 8.08
N VAL A 197 10.31 16.22 9.05
CA VAL A 197 11.18 15.28 9.79
C VAL A 197 11.43 14.03 8.94
N THR A 198 12.62 13.93 8.36
CA THR A 198 13.04 12.73 7.61
C THR A 198 13.50 11.61 8.56
N VAL A 199 12.97 10.41 8.36
CA VAL A 199 13.30 9.21 9.15
C VAL A 199 13.47 8.04 8.21
N GLU A 200 14.54 7.28 8.39
CA GLU A 200 14.76 6.03 7.66
C GLU A 200 13.96 4.89 8.32
N PRO A 201 12.94 4.32 7.64
CA PRO A 201 12.15 3.24 8.19
C PRO A 201 13.00 2.01 8.53
N ALA A 202 12.53 1.19 9.46
CA ALA A 202 13.17 -0.10 9.69
C ALA A 202 12.98 -0.98 8.44
N SER A 203 14.09 -1.43 7.85
CA SER A 203 14.08 -2.34 6.71
C SER A 203 13.47 -3.68 7.14
N GLN A 204 12.30 -4.02 6.60
CA GLN A 204 11.77 -5.37 6.72
C GLN A 204 12.47 -6.25 5.70
N ARG A 205 13.27 -7.21 6.18
CA ARG A 205 13.95 -8.21 5.35
C ARG A 205 12.91 -9.13 4.76
N ARG A 206 12.56 -8.95 3.48
CA ARG A 206 11.51 -9.71 2.79
C ARG A 206 12.03 -10.30 1.50
N VAL A 207 11.63 -11.53 1.20
CA VAL A 207 11.91 -12.20 -0.07
C VAL A 207 10.58 -12.51 -0.72
N VAL A 208 10.31 -11.91 -1.88
CA VAL A 208 9.08 -12.09 -2.64
C VAL A 208 9.39 -12.95 -3.86
N ILE A 209 8.65 -14.05 -4.03
CA ILE A 209 8.79 -14.94 -5.17
C ILE A 209 7.46 -14.99 -5.90
N ASN A 210 7.49 -14.79 -7.22
CA ASN A 210 6.32 -14.98 -8.06
C ASN A 210 6.41 -16.34 -8.76
N GLU A 211 5.54 -17.28 -8.39
CA GLU A 211 5.59 -18.66 -8.87
C GLU A 211 5.37 -18.73 -10.39
N ARG A 212 4.42 -17.93 -10.91
CA ARG A 212 4.04 -17.91 -12.33
C ARG A 212 5.14 -17.36 -13.24
N THR A 213 5.85 -16.33 -12.80
CA THR A 213 6.87 -15.65 -13.62
C THR A 213 8.30 -16.10 -13.32
N GLY A 214 8.52 -16.82 -12.21
CA GLY A 214 9.86 -17.16 -11.74
C GLY A 214 10.66 -15.99 -11.18
N THR A 215 10.04 -14.82 -11.00
CA THR A 215 10.72 -13.62 -10.51
C THR A 215 10.96 -13.73 -9.00
N VAL A 216 12.21 -13.53 -8.57
CA VAL A 216 12.58 -13.45 -7.16
C VAL A 216 13.10 -12.06 -6.86
N VAL A 217 12.52 -11.41 -5.85
CA VAL A 217 12.93 -10.11 -5.36
C VAL A 217 13.29 -10.24 -3.89
N ALA A 218 14.56 -10.03 -3.55
CA ALA A 218 15.02 -9.93 -2.18
C ALA A 218 15.19 -8.46 -1.80
N GLY A 219 14.50 -8.02 -0.75
CA GLY A 219 14.57 -6.65 -0.23
C GLY A 219 15.57 -6.54 0.92
N GLY A 220 16.52 -5.61 0.82
CA GLY A 220 17.50 -5.29 1.86
C GLY A 220 18.56 -6.37 2.11
N ASP A 221 19.37 -6.18 3.16
CA ASP A 221 20.46 -7.06 3.62
C ASP A 221 19.93 -8.41 4.19
N VAL A 222 19.33 -9.23 3.34
CA VAL A 222 18.84 -10.56 3.72
C VAL A 222 20.02 -11.53 3.75
N THR A 223 20.32 -12.03 4.95
CA THR A 223 21.38 -13.01 5.19
C THR A 223 20.84 -14.39 5.53
N ILE A 224 21.66 -15.39 5.25
CA ILE A 224 21.41 -16.81 5.49
C ILE A 224 22.52 -17.34 6.40
N SER A 225 22.13 -17.92 7.54
CA SER A 225 23.06 -18.64 8.42
C SER A 225 23.54 -19.94 7.78
N PRO A 226 24.72 -20.47 8.17
CA PRO A 226 25.20 -21.76 7.67
C PRO A 226 24.15 -22.87 7.87
N VAL A 227 23.81 -23.57 6.78
CA VAL A 227 22.79 -24.61 6.77
C VAL A 227 23.06 -25.60 5.66
N VAL A 228 22.74 -26.87 5.92
CA VAL A 228 22.78 -27.94 4.91
C VAL A 228 21.37 -28.48 4.75
N ILE A 229 20.89 -28.51 3.51
CA ILE A 229 19.55 -28.99 3.16
C ILE A 229 19.67 -30.00 2.03
N ALA A 230 18.97 -31.11 2.18
CA ALA A 230 18.78 -32.08 1.12
C ALA A 230 17.29 -32.11 0.76
N GLN A 231 16.95 -31.78 -0.48
CA GLN A 231 15.59 -31.82 -0.99
C GLN A 231 15.57 -32.52 -2.35
N GLY A 232 15.03 -33.74 -2.38
CA GLY A 232 15.08 -34.60 -3.55
C GLY A 232 16.53 -34.97 -3.91
N ASP A 233 16.92 -34.66 -5.15
CA ASP A 233 18.26 -34.86 -5.74
C ASP A 233 19.18 -33.62 -5.59
N ILE A 234 18.75 -32.61 -4.83
CA ILE A 234 19.51 -31.37 -4.64
C ILE A 234 19.99 -31.30 -3.18
N LYS A 235 21.31 -31.21 -3.01
CA LYS A 235 21.94 -30.95 -1.71
C LYS A 235 22.55 -29.56 -1.70
N VAL A 236 21.99 -28.65 -0.92
CA VAL A 236 22.48 -27.27 -0.75
C VAL A 236 23.28 -27.21 0.55
N SER A 237 24.52 -26.75 0.47
CA SER A 237 25.37 -26.47 1.63
C SER A 237 25.81 -25.01 1.61
N VAL A 238 25.30 -24.24 2.57
CA VAL A 238 25.74 -22.87 2.82
C VAL A 238 26.73 -22.92 3.98
N VAL A 239 27.99 -22.57 3.71
CA VAL A 239 29.05 -22.51 4.70
C VAL A 239 29.57 -21.09 4.80
N GLN A 240 29.91 -20.66 6.02
CA GLN A 240 30.53 -19.36 6.25
C GLN A 240 32.02 -19.58 6.48
N ASP A 241 32.84 -19.11 5.54
CA ASP A 241 34.30 -19.12 5.69
C ASP A 241 34.71 -17.83 6.42
N VAL A 242 35.13 -17.94 7.69
CA VAL A 242 35.67 -16.82 8.45
C VAL A 242 37.19 -16.83 8.32
N ALA A 243 37.74 -16.02 7.42
CA ALA A 243 39.18 -15.81 7.33
C ALA A 243 39.59 -14.67 8.27
N ALA A 244 40.36 -14.99 9.31
CA ALA A 244 41.02 -13.98 10.13
C ALA A 244 42.29 -13.49 9.41
N SER A 245 42.34 -12.21 9.04
CA SER A 245 43.59 -11.58 8.58
C SER A 245 44.44 -11.23 9.80
N GLN A 246 45.29 -12.15 10.24
CA GLN A 246 46.40 -11.81 11.12
C GLN A 246 47.60 -11.43 10.23
N PRO A 247 48.19 -10.24 10.40
CA PRO A 247 49.40 -9.89 9.68
C PRO A 247 50.52 -10.86 10.09
N ASP A 248 51.20 -11.44 9.10
CA ASP A 248 52.37 -12.29 9.31
C ASP A 248 53.47 -11.43 9.97
N PHE A 249 53.78 -11.71 11.23
CA PHE A 249 54.97 -11.17 11.87
C PHE A 249 56.17 -11.92 11.27
N TYR A 250 56.78 -11.30 10.26
CA TYR A 250 58.04 -11.76 9.69
C TYR A 250 59.08 -11.90 10.81
N SER A 251 59.53 -13.13 11.05
CA SER A 251 60.50 -13.46 12.08
C SER A 251 61.89 -12.93 11.69
N GLY A 252 62.37 -11.97 12.48
CA GLY A 252 63.75 -11.48 12.42
C GLY A 252 64.10 -10.90 13.78
N PHE A 253 64.93 -11.63 14.53
CA PHE A 253 65.49 -11.32 15.84
C PHE A 253 65.63 -9.84 16.19
N ALA A 254 64.97 -9.41 17.27
CA ALA A 254 65.55 -8.53 18.28
C ALA A 254 64.68 -8.59 19.54
N SER A 255 65.22 -9.22 20.58
CA SER A 255 64.89 -8.86 21.94
C SER A 255 65.08 -7.36 22.11
N ASP A 256 64.18 -6.73 22.86
CA ASP A 256 64.26 -5.34 23.34
C ASP A 256 63.64 -4.28 22.41
N VAL A 257 62.33 -4.03 22.58
CA VAL A 257 61.73 -2.69 22.81
C VAL A 257 60.29 -2.90 23.28
N VAL A 258 60.06 -2.72 24.58
CA VAL A 258 58.77 -2.25 25.09
C VAL A 258 58.73 -0.74 24.83
N GLN A 259 57.86 -0.25 23.94
CA GLN A 259 57.09 0.99 24.15
C GLN A 259 56.21 1.36 22.95
N SER A 260 55.01 1.83 23.28
CA SER A 260 54.07 2.60 22.45
C SER A 260 53.17 1.86 21.46
N GLY A 261 52.03 1.40 22.00
CA GLY A 261 50.71 1.91 21.58
C GLY A 261 50.36 1.80 20.09
N GLY A 262 50.05 0.60 19.62
CA GLY A 262 49.39 0.40 18.33
C GLY A 262 48.65 -0.93 18.33
N GLY A 263 47.39 -0.92 18.77
CA GLY A 263 46.53 -2.11 18.74
C GLY A 263 46.28 -2.54 17.29
N VAL A 264 47.07 -3.49 16.80
CA VAL A 264 46.85 -4.13 15.50
C VAL A 264 45.53 -4.89 15.58
N ARG A 265 44.49 -4.37 14.95
CA ARG A 265 43.19 -5.03 14.83
C ARG A 265 43.08 -5.65 13.44
N SER A 266 42.86 -6.96 13.40
CA SER A 266 42.59 -7.71 12.18
C SER A 266 41.40 -7.11 11.43
N LEU A 267 41.60 -6.81 10.14
CA LEU A 267 40.56 -6.37 9.22
C LEU A 267 40.06 -7.59 8.43
N VAL A 268 38.76 -7.87 8.49
CA VAL A 268 38.14 -8.99 7.76
C VAL A 268 38.04 -8.59 6.29
N VAL A 269 38.70 -9.34 5.40
CA VAL A 269 38.62 -9.14 3.94
C VAL A 269 38.11 -10.42 3.28
N THR A 270 37.03 -10.30 2.51
CA THR A 270 36.40 -11.42 1.79
C THR A 270 37.06 -11.61 0.44
N ASN A 271 37.76 -12.74 0.21
CA ASN A 271 38.24 -13.16 -1.10
C ASN A 271 37.60 -14.51 -1.49
N THR A 272 36.93 -14.56 -2.65
CA THR A 272 36.24 -15.76 -3.14
C THR A 272 37.14 -16.54 -4.11
N ARG A 273 37.33 -17.84 -3.86
CA ARG A 273 37.84 -18.82 -4.85
C ARG A 273 36.76 -19.88 -5.10
N LEU A 274 36.45 -20.10 -6.38
CA LEU A 274 35.46 -21.07 -6.83
C LEU A 274 36.19 -22.36 -7.24
N ASP A 275 35.83 -23.48 -6.61
CA ASP A 275 36.27 -24.82 -7.04
C ASP A 275 35.05 -25.73 -7.14
N VAL A 276 34.89 -26.43 -8.26
CA VAL A 276 33.70 -27.24 -8.57
C VAL A 276 34.13 -28.70 -8.75
N ALA A 277 33.84 -29.53 -7.76
CA ALA A 277 33.96 -30.97 -7.89
C ALA A 277 32.67 -31.55 -8.50
N GLN A 278 32.78 -32.11 -9.70
CA GLN A 278 31.72 -32.84 -10.39
C GLN A 278 31.71 -34.30 -9.92
N GLY A 279 30.69 -34.69 -9.16
CA GLY A 279 30.36 -36.08 -8.86
C GLY A 279 29.14 -36.51 -9.69
N VAL A 280 29.25 -37.65 -10.36
CA VAL A 280 28.22 -38.24 -11.21
C VAL A 280 26.96 -38.52 -10.37
N GLY A 281 25.83 -37.91 -10.76
CA GLY A 281 24.48 -38.34 -10.37
C GLY A 281 23.83 -37.67 -9.16
N ASP A 282 24.53 -36.84 -8.39
CA ASP A 282 23.98 -36.18 -7.20
C ASP A 282 24.40 -34.70 -7.19
N ARG A 283 23.43 -33.77 -7.27
CA ARG A 283 23.72 -32.34 -7.46
C ARG A 283 23.96 -31.69 -6.09
N ALA A 284 25.20 -31.79 -5.61
CA ALA A 284 25.66 -31.07 -4.42
C ALA A 284 26.16 -29.66 -4.80
N PHE A 285 25.55 -28.63 -4.22
CA PHE A 285 25.93 -27.23 -4.41
C PHE A 285 26.52 -26.64 -3.13
N ARG A 286 27.71 -26.06 -3.23
CA ARG A 286 28.36 -25.32 -2.14
C ARG A 286 28.38 -23.84 -2.51
N PHE A 287 27.79 -22.99 -1.66
CA PHE A 287 27.77 -21.55 -1.87
C PHE A 287 28.66 -20.87 -0.82
N PRO A 288 29.63 -20.02 -1.22
CA PRO A 288 30.50 -19.28 -0.30
C PRO A 288 29.83 -18.03 0.31
N SER A 289 28.57 -17.77 -0.04
CA SER A 289 27.88 -16.51 0.19
C SER A 289 26.84 -16.60 1.29
N THR A 290 26.83 -15.62 2.20
CA THR A 290 25.84 -15.46 3.26
C THR A 290 24.58 -14.72 2.80
N THR A 291 24.47 -14.31 1.53
CA THR A 291 23.31 -13.53 1.04
C THR A 291 22.32 -14.41 0.27
N ILE A 292 21.04 -14.05 0.33
CA ILE A 292 20.00 -14.71 -0.47
C ILE A 292 20.15 -14.47 -1.97
N ALA A 293 20.67 -13.31 -2.37
CA ALA A 293 20.82 -12.95 -3.77
C ALA A 293 21.76 -13.91 -4.48
N ASP A 294 22.89 -14.23 -3.85
CA ASP A 294 23.89 -15.15 -4.36
C ASP A 294 23.35 -16.59 -4.41
N LEU A 295 22.59 -17.02 -3.40
CA LEU A 295 21.94 -18.33 -3.39
C LEU A 295 20.92 -18.46 -4.54
N VAL A 296 20.03 -17.48 -4.69
CA VAL A 296 19.01 -17.46 -5.75
C VAL A 296 19.68 -17.43 -7.13
N GLN A 297 20.74 -16.63 -7.30
CA GLN A 297 21.50 -16.59 -8.55
C GLN A 297 22.20 -17.93 -8.82
N GLY A 298 22.75 -18.58 -7.79
CA GLY A 298 23.35 -19.90 -7.87
C GLY A 298 22.37 -21.00 -8.28
N LEU A 299 21.19 -21.03 -7.66
CA LEU A 299 20.11 -21.96 -7.99
C LEU A 299 19.56 -21.72 -9.41
N SER A 300 19.43 -20.45 -9.80
CA SER A 300 19.04 -20.06 -11.15
C SER A 300 20.06 -20.52 -12.20
N ARG A 301 21.37 -20.34 -11.96
CA ARG A 301 22.45 -20.85 -12.82
C ARG A 301 22.45 -22.37 -12.91
N ALA A 302 22.11 -23.05 -11.82
CA ALA A 302 21.97 -24.49 -11.75
C ALA A 302 20.69 -25.03 -12.43
N ARG A 303 19.87 -24.15 -13.05
CA ARG A 303 18.59 -24.47 -13.69
C ARG A 303 17.62 -25.22 -12.78
N VAL A 304 17.61 -24.84 -11.50
CA VAL A 304 16.58 -25.30 -10.56
C VAL A 304 15.27 -24.59 -10.90
N ASP A 305 14.17 -25.33 -10.99
CA ASP A 305 12.85 -24.78 -11.25
C ASP A 305 12.34 -23.93 -10.07
N THR A 306 11.44 -22.99 -10.36
CA THR A 306 10.90 -22.06 -9.37
C THR A 306 10.24 -22.78 -8.19
N GLN A 307 9.53 -23.88 -8.43
CA GLN A 307 8.84 -24.63 -7.37
C GLN A 307 9.85 -25.28 -6.41
N ARG A 308 10.90 -25.90 -6.93
CA ARG A 308 11.99 -26.42 -6.10
C ARG A 308 12.75 -25.33 -5.37
N MET A 309 12.99 -24.17 -5.99
CA MET A 309 13.62 -23.03 -5.32
C MET A 309 12.77 -22.52 -4.15
N ILE A 310 11.45 -22.40 -4.33
CA ILE A 310 10.52 -22.06 -3.24
C ILE A 310 10.63 -23.09 -2.11
N GLY A 311 10.64 -24.38 -2.44
CA GLY A 311 10.79 -25.46 -1.46
C GLY A 311 12.09 -25.34 -0.64
N ILE A 312 13.22 -25.09 -1.30
CA ILE A 312 14.52 -24.91 -0.64
C ILE A 312 14.48 -23.71 0.29
N LEU A 313 13.96 -22.56 -0.17
CA LEU A 313 13.88 -21.34 0.64
C LEU A 313 12.92 -21.48 1.83
N GLN A 314 11.82 -22.23 1.67
CA GLN A 314 10.92 -22.59 2.76
C GLN A 314 11.62 -23.53 3.78
N ALA A 315 12.42 -24.47 3.31
CA ALA A 315 13.21 -25.34 4.18
C ALA A 315 14.26 -24.56 4.97
N ILE A 316 14.98 -23.61 4.34
CA ILE A 316 15.92 -22.70 5.02
C ILE A 316 15.20 -21.84 6.07
N LYS A 317 14.01 -21.31 5.75
CA LYS A 317 13.19 -20.54 6.71
C LYS A 317 12.75 -21.39 7.89
N THR A 318 12.27 -22.60 7.64
CA THR A 318 11.84 -23.55 8.69
C THR A 318 13.00 -23.98 9.59
N ALA A 319 14.21 -24.11 9.03
CA ALA A 319 15.43 -24.38 9.78
C ALA A 319 15.92 -23.17 10.60
N GLY A 320 15.28 -22.00 10.51
CA GLY A 320 15.69 -20.77 11.20
C GLY A 320 16.95 -20.11 10.62
N ALA A 321 17.42 -20.57 9.45
CA ALA A 321 18.62 -20.06 8.82
C ALA A 321 18.37 -18.82 7.95
N LEU A 322 17.13 -18.59 7.51
CA LEU A 322 16.75 -17.40 6.72
C LEU A 322 16.24 -16.29 7.64
N HIS A 323 16.98 -15.18 7.72
CA HIS A 323 16.58 -13.99 8.51
C HIS A 323 15.71 -13.02 7.70
N ALA A 324 14.63 -13.54 7.12
CA ALA A 324 13.70 -12.80 6.28
C ALA A 324 12.31 -13.43 6.22
N ASP A 325 11.30 -12.60 5.96
CA ASP A 325 9.97 -13.06 5.61
C ASP A 325 9.91 -13.48 4.14
N LEU A 326 9.67 -14.76 3.91
CA LEU A 326 9.36 -15.30 2.60
C LEU A 326 7.86 -15.12 2.26
N VAL A 327 7.57 -14.48 1.13
CA VAL A 327 6.22 -14.27 0.58
C VAL A 327 6.15 -14.86 -0.84
N VAL A 328 5.16 -15.71 -1.10
CA VAL A 328 4.95 -16.36 -2.40
C VAL A 328 3.68 -15.78 -3.05
N LYS A 329 3.76 -15.38 -4.32
CA LYS A 329 2.69 -14.75 -5.11
C LYS A 329 2.48 -15.40 -6.48
#